data_AF-A0A4U0GZK6-F1
#
_entry.id   AF-A0A4U0GZK6-F1
#
_cell.length_a   1.000
_cell.length_b   1.000
_cell.length_c   1.000
_cell.angle_alpha   90.00
_cell.angle_beta   90.00
_cell.angle_gamma   90.00
#
_symmetry.space_group_name_H-M   'P 1'
#
loop_
_entity.id
_entity.type
_entity.pdbx_description
1 polymer ?
#
loop_
_entity_poly.entity_id
_entity_poly.type
_entity_poly.pdbx_seq_one_letter_code
_entity_poly.pdbx_strand_id
1 'polypeptide(L)' 'MELLAEDGEGRLAVQALGQVPPNLMDRLVEEFEFERYENVFVFGWVPRHALADIAIERAETVTGVQVRQME' A
#
# COMPACT_ATOMS: atom_id res chain seq x y z
N MET A 1 -3.04 4.62 -3.09
CA MET A 1 -2.09 5.11 -2.06
C MET A 1 -1.82 6.55 -2.36
N GLU A 2 -1.79 7.35 -1.31
CA GLU A 2 -1.62 8.79 -1.41
C GLU A 2 -0.60 9.24 -0.37
N LEU A 3 0.34 10.09 -0.80
CA LEU A 3 1.34 10.69 0.07
C LEU A 3 0.74 11.95 0.71
N LEU A 4 0.75 12.02 2.03
CA LEU A 4 0.18 13.12 2.80
C LEU A 4 1.24 14.13 3.25
N ALA A 5 2.42 13.64 3.69
CA ALA A 5 3.50 14.49 4.18
C ALA A 5 4.86 13.78 4.14
N GLU A 6 5.94 14.55 4.28
CA GLU A 6 7.30 14.08 4.54
C GLU A 6 7.79 14.77 5.83
N ASP A 7 8.40 14.02 6.75
CA ASP A 7 9.00 14.59 7.96
C ASP A 7 10.47 15.00 7.75
N GLY A 8 11.04 15.67 8.76
CA GLY A 8 12.44 16.11 8.72
C GLY A 8 13.49 14.98 8.74
N GLU A 9 13.05 13.73 8.90
CA GLU A 9 13.88 12.52 8.91
C GLU A 9 13.76 11.73 7.59
N GLY A 10 12.97 12.22 6.62
CA GLY A 10 12.76 11.59 5.32
C GLY A 10 11.77 10.42 5.34
N ARG A 11 10.94 10.31 6.39
CA ARG A 11 9.79 9.40 6.43
C ARG A 11 8.59 10.05 5.77
N LEU A 12 7.79 9.22 5.12
CA LEU A 12 6.62 9.62 4.35
C LEU A 12 5.36 9.18 5.10
N ALA A 13 4.45 10.12 5.34
CA ALA A 13 3.12 9.83 5.83
C ALA A 13 2.24 9.41 4.65
N VAL A 14 1.72 8.19 4.68
CA VAL A 14 0.99 7.60 3.57
C VAL A 14 -0.37 7.12 4.04
N GLN A 15 -1.39 7.35 3.22
CA GLN A 15 -2.69 6.70 3.38
C GLN A 15 -2.98 5.73 2.23
N ALA A 16 -3.62 4.62 2.58
CA ALA A 16 -4.21 3.70 1.62
C ALA A 16 -5.71 3.61 1.87
N LEU A 17 -6.50 4.15 0.94
CA LEU A 17 -7.96 4.06 0.95
C LEU A 17 -8.41 2.61 0.68
N GLY A 18 -9.54 2.21 1.23
CA GLY A 18 -10.15 0.87 1.16
C GLY A 18 -10.55 0.39 -0.24
N GLN A 19 -10.12 1.09 -1.28
CA GLN A 19 -10.04 0.58 -2.65
C GLN A 19 -8.82 -0.33 -2.87
N VAL A 20 -7.92 -0.42 -1.89
CA VAL A 20 -6.85 -1.42 -1.90
C VAL A 20 -7.38 -2.81 -1.50
N PRO A 21 -6.76 -3.89 -1.99
CA PRO A 21 -7.12 -5.25 -1.60
C PRO A 21 -7.08 -5.43 -0.07
N PRO A 22 -8.01 -6.20 0.55
CA PRO A 22 -8.05 -6.40 2.00
C PRO A 22 -6.73 -6.96 2.56
N ASN A 23 -6.14 -7.91 1.85
CA ASN A 23 -4.84 -8.51 2.18
C ASN A 23 -3.69 -7.48 2.19
N LEU A 24 -3.78 -6.42 1.39
CA LEU A 24 -2.80 -5.33 1.44
C LEU A 24 -3.03 -4.45 2.67
N MET A 25 -4.28 -4.19 3.06
CA MET A 25 -4.57 -3.43 4.30
C MET A 25 -4.05 -4.17 5.53
N ASP A 26 -4.30 -5.47 5.63
CA ASP A 26 -3.82 -6.28 6.76
C ASP A 26 -2.29 -6.27 6.83
N ARG A 27 -1.62 -6.47 5.69
CA ARG A 27 -0.16 -6.40 5.60
C ARG A 27 0.42 -5.03 5.98
N LEU A 28 -0.22 -3.93 5.59
CA LEU A 28 0.20 -2.58 5.98
C LEU A 28 0.11 -2.37 7.50
N VAL A 29 -0.92 -2.94 8.13
CA VAL A 29 -1.08 -2.91 9.58
C VAL A 29 -0.03 -3.79 10.27
N GLU A 30 0.20 -4.99 9.76
CA GLU A 30 1.08 -5.98 10.41
C GLU A 30 2.57 -5.71 10.21
N GLU A 31 3.00 -5.35 8.99
CA GLU A 31 4.43 -5.17 8.67
C GLU A 31 4.93 -3.73 8.86
N PHE A 32 4.06 -2.76 8.62
CA PHE A 32 4.45 -1.35 8.65
C PHE A 32 3.79 -0.58 9.81
N GLU A 33 3.08 -1.29 10.68
CA GLU A 33 2.42 -0.74 11.88
C GLU A 33 1.42 0.38 11.54
N PHE A 34 0.76 0.28 10.39
CA PHE A 34 -0.25 1.27 10.00
C PHE A 34 -1.45 1.20 10.93
N GLU A 35 -2.02 2.35 11.24
CA GLU A 35 -3.27 2.47 11.96
C GLU A 35 -4.44 2.30 10.99
N ARG A 36 -5.42 1.48 11.37
CA ARG A 36 -6.63 1.21 10.59
C ARG A 36 -7.79 2.05 11.11
N TYR A 37 -8.40 2.82 10.22
CA TYR A 37 -9.51 3.71 10.53
C TYR A 37 -10.80 3.18 9.90
N GLU A 38 -11.69 2.66 10.75
CA GLU A 38 -13.07 2.24 10.42
C GLU A 38 -13.19 1.26 9.23
N ASN A 39 -12.12 0.52 8.89
CA ASN A 39 -12.00 -0.27 7.66
C ASN A 39 -12.10 0.55 6.35
N VAL A 40 -12.08 1.87 6.44
CA VAL A 40 -12.19 2.78 5.28
C VAL A 40 -10.83 3.11 4.71
N PHE A 41 -9.81 3.24 5.57
CA PHE A 41 -8.43 3.48 5.14
C PHE A 41 -7.44 3.04 6.22
N VAL A 42 -6.19 2.89 5.83
CA VAL A 42 -5.05 2.75 6.74
C VAL A 42 -4.08 3.91 6.55
N PHE A 43 -3.42 4.31 7.63
CA PHE A 43 -2.48 5.43 7.65
C PHE A 43 -1.24 5.05 8.46
N GLY A 44 -0.06 5.44 7.97
CA GLY A 44 1.18 5.22 8.69
C GLY A 44 2.36 5.99 8.11
N TRP A 45 3.47 5.95 8.84
CA TRP A 45 4.74 6.51 8.43
C TRP A 45 5.64 5.42 7.89
N VAL A 46 6.19 5.62 6.69
CA VAL A 46 7.13 4.68 6.08
C VAL A 46 8.42 5.37 5.69
N PRO A 47 9.56 4.67 5.76
CA PRO A 47 10.77 5.12 5.10
C PRO A 47 10.53 5.29 3.60
N ARG A 48 11.16 6.30 2.98
CA ARG A 48 11.01 6.57 1.54
C ARG A 48 11.28 5.37 0.64
N HIS A 49 12.21 4.50 1.00
CA HIS A 49 12.52 3.29 0.24
C HIS A 49 11.39 2.24 0.32
N ALA A 50 10.76 2.08 1.49
CA ALA A 50 9.67 1.13 1.69
C ALA A 50 8.41 1.47 0.86
N LEU A 51 8.17 2.77 0.58
CA LEU A 51 7.05 3.17 -0.28
C LEU A 51 7.20 2.63 -1.71
N ALA A 52 8.43 2.51 -2.22
CA ALA A 52 8.68 1.96 -3.54
C ALA A 52 8.37 0.46 -3.59
N ASP A 53 8.81 -0.32 -2.58
CA ASP A 53 8.49 -1.75 -2.45
C ASP A 53 6.98 -2.00 -2.41
N ILE A 54 6.26 -1.24 -1.59
CA ILE A 54 4.80 -1.32 -1.47
C ILE A 54 4.11 -0.99 -2.82
N ALA A 55 4.63 -0.01 -3.56
CA ALA A 55 4.08 0.39 -4.86
C ALA A 55 4.35 -0.66 -5.96
N ILE A 56 5.51 -1.32 -5.93
CA ILE A 56 5.88 -2.38 -6.87
C ILE A 56 4.97 -3.60 -6.69
N GLU A 57 4.73 -4.03 -5.46
CA GLU A 57 3.87 -5.18 -5.16
C GLU A 57 2.42 -4.98 -5.64
N ARG A 58 1.93 -3.73 -5.60
CA ARG A 58 0.64 -3.36 -6.20
C ARG A 58 0.63 -3.51 -7.72
N ALA A 59 1.73 -3.22 -8.40
CA ALA A 59 1.81 -3.36 -9.86
C ALA A 59 1.83 -4.85 -10.28
N GLU A 60 2.51 -5.70 -9.51
CA GLU A 60 2.58 -7.14 -9.76
C GLU A 60 1.23 -7.84 -9.54
N THR A 61 0.46 -7.41 -8.54
CA THR A 61 -0.88 -7.96 -8.29
C THR A 61 -1.87 -7.63 -9.42
N VAL A 62 -1.70 -6.49 -10.11
CA VAL A 62 -2.59 -6.05 -11.21
C VAL A 62 -2.22 -6.72 -12.55
N THR A 63 -1.04 -7.31 -12.69
CA THR A 63 -0.59 -7.97 -13.93
C THR A 63 -0.85 -9.48 -13.99
N GLY A 64 -1.58 -10.03 -13.00
CA GLY A 64 -1.98 -11.44 -12.96
C GLY A 64 -3.18 -11.85 -13.83
N VAL A 65 -3.65 -11.00 -14.76
CA VAL A 65 -4.73 -11.35 -15.70
C VAL A 65 -4.32 -11.01 -17.11
N GLN A 66 -3.77 -11.98 -17.84
CA GLN A 66 -4.01 -12.23 -19.27
C GLN A 66 -3.06 -13.33 -19.77
N VAL A 67 -3.57 -14.57 -19.86
CA VAL A 67 -3.38 -15.48 -21.00
C VAL A 67 -4.27 -16.71 -20.76
N ARG A 68 -5.58 -16.58 -21.02
CA ARG A 68 -6.35 -17.77 -21.43
C ARG A 68 -6.36 -17.78 -22.94
N GLN A 69 -5.61 -18.74 -23.48
CA GLN A 69 -5.53 -19.04 -24.90
C GLN A 69 -6.94 -19.14 -25.48
N MET A 70 -7.10 -18.53 -26.64
CA MET A 70 -8.24 -18.75 -27.52
C MET A 70 -8.04 -20.14 -28.14
N GLU A 71 -8.99 -21.05 -27.88
CA GLU A 71 -9.21 -22.26 -28.67
C GLU A 71 -10.36 -21.99 -29.66
#